data_AF-A0A2U1CMH6-F1
#
_entry.id   AF-A0A2U1CMH6-F1
#
_cell.length_a   1.000
_cell.length_b   1.000
_cell.length_c   1.000
_cell.angle_alpha   90.00
_cell.angle_beta   90.00
_cell.angle_gamma   90.00
#
_symmetry.space_group_name_H-M   'P 1'
#
loop_
_entity.id
_entity.type
_entity.pdbx_description
1 polymer ?
#
loop_
_entity_poly.entity_id
_entity_poly.type
_entity_poly.pdbx_seq_one_letter_code
_entity_poly.pdbx_strand_id
1 'polypeptide(L)'
;MVSFGQSAEDRRVVTPESKYEKFNLRMPHGMRARLAKAGEKNGRSMNGEIVARLDSSFDTAQSQEELIKTIQCLRAAVESLTIELSAFRERR
;
A
#
# COMPACT_ATOMS: atom_id res chain seq x y z
N MET A 1 -28.69 46.51 33.40
CA MET A 1 -29.13 45.13 33.06
C MET A 1 -29.09 45.02 31.54
N VAL A 2 -28.03 44.43 30.99
CA VAL A 2 -27.98 43.97 29.60
C VAL A 2 -27.07 42.75 29.58
N SER A 3 -27.71 41.60 29.43
CA SER A 3 -27.06 40.34 29.13
C SER A 3 -26.45 40.41 27.74
N PHE A 4 -25.18 40.02 27.62
CA PHE A 4 -24.62 39.52 26.37
C PHE A 4 -24.26 38.06 26.59
N GLY A 5 -25.20 37.19 26.22
CA GLY A 5 -24.85 35.86 25.78
C GLY A 5 -24.33 35.96 24.35
N GLN A 6 -23.27 35.21 24.04
CA GLN A 6 -23.27 34.29 22.91
C GLN A 6 -22.01 33.42 22.99
N SER A 7 -22.26 32.12 22.89
CA SER A 7 -21.30 31.04 22.82
C SER A 7 -20.16 31.35 21.85
N ALA A 8 -18.94 31.07 22.29
CA ALA A 8 -17.78 31.01 21.42
C ALA A 8 -17.71 29.60 20.83
N GLU A 9 -18.42 29.36 19.73
CA GLU A 9 -18.22 28.16 18.92
C GLU A 9 -16.75 28.08 18.44
N ASP A 10 -16.10 26.99 18.86
CA ASP A 10 -14.77 26.50 18.50
C ASP A 10 -14.60 26.40 16.98
N ARG A 11 -14.19 27.49 16.32
CA ARG A 11 -13.70 27.45 14.93
C ARG A 11 -12.33 26.79 14.90
N ARG A 12 -12.29 25.46 14.92
CA ARG A 12 -11.08 24.73 14.53
C ARG A 12 -10.82 25.00 13.05
N VAL A 13 -9.77 25.78 12.79
CA VAL A 13 -9.25 26.02 11.45
C VAL A 13 -8.84 24.67 10.86
N VAL A 14 -9.51 24.24 9.79
CA VAL A 14 -9.14 23.05 9.02
C VAL A 14 -7.87 23.40 8.25
N THR A 15 -6.71 23.02 8.79
CA THR A 15 -5.42 23.18 8.11
C THR A 15 -5.21 22.03 7.10
N PRO A 16 -4.34 22.18 6.08
CA PRO A 16 -4.01 21.07 5.17
C PRO A 16 -3.52 19.82 5.91
N GLU A 17 -2.88 20.00 7.06
CA GLU A 17 -2.44 18.93 7.95
C GLU A 17 -3.60 18.14 8.55
N SER A 18 -4.78 18.74 8.72
CA SER A 18 -5.96 18.06 9.26
C SER A 18 -6.52 17.01 8.31
N LYS A 19 -6.03 16.93 7.07
CA LYS A 19 -6.37 15.88 6.10
C LYS A 19 -5.57 14.59 6.30
N TYR A 20 -4.52 14.62 7.12
CA TYR A 20 -3.63 13.49 7.32
C TYR A 20 -3.68 12.98 8.76
N GLU A 21 -3.76 11.66 8.92
CA GLU A 21 -3.68 11.03 10.24
C GLU A 21 -2.23 10.99 10.72
N LYS A 22 -1.98 11.45 11.95
CA LYS A 22 -0.65 11.44 12.57
C LYS A 22 -0.45 10.13 13.31
N PHE A 23 0.59 9.38 12.97
CA PHE A 23 0.91 8.10 13.60
C PHE A 23 2.31 8.11 14.23
N ASN A 24 2.40 7.75 15.51
CA ASN A 24 3.67 7.71 16.24
C ASN A 24 4.37 6.36 16.05
N LEU A 25 5.42 6.34 15.21
CA LEU A 25 6.23 5.15 14.92
C LEU A 25 7.41 4.99 15.89
N ARG A 26 7.57 3.78 16.44
CA ARG A 26 8.83 3.36 17.08
C ARG A 26 9.72 2.71 16.04
N MET A 27 10.89 3.29 15.81
CA MET A 27 11.85 2.81 14.82
C MET A 27 13.16 2.37 15.49
N PRO A 28 13.84 1.33 14.97
CA PRO A 28 15.19 0.98 15.39
C PRO A 28 16.18 2.14 15.24
N HIS A 29 17.26 2.12 16.03
CA HIS A 29 18.29 3.15 15.99
C HIS A 29 18.84 3.31 14.56
N GLY A 30 19.01 4.56 14.11
CA GLY A 30 19.54 4.89 12.78
C GLY A 30 18.55 4.77 11.63
N MET A 31 17.38 4.15 11.81
CA MET A 31 16.38 4.00 10.74
C MET A 31 15.86 5.36 10.25
N ARG A 32 15.65 6.32 11.15
CA ARG A 32 15.23 7.68 10.79
C ARG A 32 16.24 8.37 9.88
N ALA A 33 17.54 8.29 10.19
CA ALA A 33 18.60 8.88 9.38
C ALA A 33 18.69 8.19 8.01
N ARG A 34 18.56 6.86 7.97
CA ARG A 34 18.52 6.09 6.72
C ARG A 34 17.35 6.51 5.81
N LEU A 35 16.16 6.73 6.37
CA LEU A 35 14.99 7.21 5.63
C LEU A 35 15.16 8.65 5.16
N ALA A 36 15.76 9.54 5.97
CA ALA A 36 16.08 10.91 5.56
C ALA A 36 16.97 10.92 4.30
N LYS A 37 18.09 10.18 4.37
CA LYS A 37 19.05 10.09 3.27
C LYS A 37 18.43 9.48 2.00
N ALA A 38 17.56 8.49 2.16
CA ALA A 38 16.83 7.91 1.04
C ALA A 38 15.85 8.91 0.42
N GLY A 39 15.10 9.65 1.24
CA GLY A 39 14.20 10.71 0.78
C GLY A 39 14.94 11.80 0.02
N GLU A 40 16.05 12.32 0.57
CA GLU A 40 16.89 13.32 -0.09
C GLU A 40 17.37 12.83 -1.47
N LYS A 41 17.87 11.59 -1.55
CA LYS A 41 18.30 10.98 -2.81
C LYS A 41 17.16 10.89 -3.84
N ASN A 42 15.93 10.68 -3.36
CA ASN A 42 14.74 10.52 -4.20
C ASN A 42 13.97 11.84 -4.42
N GLY A 43 14.47 12.98 -3.93
CA GLY A 43 13.77 14.27 -4.02
C GLY A 43 12.47 14.34 -3.21
N ARG A 44 12.34 13.52 -2.16
CA ARG A 44 11.15 13.45 -1.29
C ARG A 44 11.49 13.86 0.14
N SER A 45 10.51 14.40 0.86
CA SER A 45 10.63 14.52 2.31
C SER A 45 10.74 13.12 2.94
N MET A 46 11.29 13.03 4.15
CA MET A 46 11.34 11.77 4.89
C MET A 46 9.96 11.10 4.99
N ASN A 47 8.90 11.89 5.24
CA ASN A 47 7.53 11.37 5.29
C ASN A 47 7.07 10.86 3.91
N GLY A 48 7.36 11.60 2.83
CA GLY A 48 7.05 11.19 1.47
C GLY A 48 7.76 9.89 1.07
N GLU A 49 8.99 9.68 1.52
CA GLU A 49 9.71 8.42 1.31
C GLU A 49 9.12 7.25 2.11
N ILE A 50 8.65 7.50 3.34
CA ILE A 50 7.94 6.48 4.14
C ILE A 50 6.66 6.04 3.42
N VAL A 51 5.82 7.00 3.01
CA VAL A 51 4.57 6.74 2.30
C VAL A 51 4.83 5.98 1.00
N ALA A 52 5.76 6.46 0.16
CA ALA A 52 6.08 5.81 -1.10
C ALA A 52 6.55 4.35 -0.93
N ARG A 53 7.29 4.04 0.13
CA ARG A 53 7.70 2.67 0.45
C ARG A 53 6.53 1.80 0.89
N LEU A 54 5.65 2.35 1.73
CA LEU A 54 4.45 1.63 2.17
C LEU A 54 3.53 1.33 0.99
N ASP A 55 3.23 2.32 0.16
CA ASP A 55 2.42 2.13 -1.06
C ASP A 55 3.01 1.05 -1.96
N SER A 56 4.32 1.13 -2.25
CA SER A 56 5.01 0.13 -3.07
C SER A 56 4.92 -1.29 -2.49
N SER A 57 4.86 -1.41 -1.15
CA SER A 57 4.76 -2.71 -0.48
C SER A 57 3.36 -3.33 -0.63
N PHE A 58 2.31 -2.50 -0.66
CA PHE A 58 0.94 -2.95 -0.89
C PHE A 58 0.73 -3.33 -2.36
N ASP A 59 1.19 -2.50 -3.31
CA ASP A 59 1.08 -2.77 -4.74
C ASP A 59 1.83 -4.05 -5.14
N THR A 60 3.05 -4.24 -4.61
CA THR A 60 3.84 -5.44 -4.87
C THR A 60 3.12 -6.69 -4.36
N ALA A 61 2.55 -6.64 -3.16
CA ALA A 61 1.83 -7.77 -2.59
C ALA A 61 0.59 -8.15 -3.43
N GLN A 62 -0.19 -7.16 -3.87
CA GLN A 62 -1.36 -7.38 -4.72
C GLN A 62 -0.97 -7.97 -6.09
N SER A 63 0.04 -7.38 -6.74
CA SER A 63 0.52 -7.87 -8.04
C SER A 63 1.06 -9.30 -7.97
N GLN A 64 1.73 -9.67 -6.87
CA GLN A 64 2.22 -11.04 -6.65
C GLN A 64 1.07 -12.03 -6.47
N GLU A 65 0.03 -11.66 -5.73
CA GLU A 65 -1.14 -12.53 -5.53
C GLU A 65 -1.88 -12.79 -6.86
N GLU A 66 -2.07 -11.76 -7.68
CA GLU A 66 -2.67 -11.88 -9.00
C GLU A 66 -1.84 -12.75 -9.95
N LEU A 67 -0.51 -12.58 -9.92
CA LEU A 67 0.41 -13.39 -10.71
C LEU A 67 0.36 -14.87 -10.29
N ILE A 68 0.33 -15.15 -8.98
CA ILE A 68 0.22 -16.51 -8.45
C ILE A 68 -1.09 -17.16 -8.89
N LYS A 69 -2.23 -16.45 -8.78
CA LYS A 69 -3.53 -16.94 -9.27
C LYS A 69 -3.49 -17.29 -10.75
N THR A 70 -2.92 -16.40 -11.56
CA THR A 70 -2.78 -16.61 -13.01
C THR A 70 -1.94 -17.83 -13.32
N ILE A 71 -0.79 -18.00 -12.65
CA ILE A 71 0.08 -19.18 -12.80
C ILE A 71 -0.67 -20.46 -12.42
N GLN A 72 -1.43 -20.46 -11.33
CA GLN A 72 -2.21 -21.63 -10.90
C GLN A 72 -3.29 -22.01 -11.92
N CYS A 73 -4.02 -21.02 -12.46
CA CYS A 73 -5.02 -21.25 -13.50
C CYS A 73 -4.38 -21.81 -14.78
N LEU A 74 -3.26 -21.23 -15.24
CA LEU A 74 -2.54 -21.72 -16.41
C LEU A 74 -2.04 -23.14 -16.21
N ARG A 75 -1.52 -23.46 -15.02
CA ARG A 75 -1.05 -24.81 -14.69
C ARG A 75 -2.18 -25.83 -14.78
N ALA A 76 -3.35 -25.53 -14.21
CA ALA A 76 -4.53 -26.38 -14.27
C ALA A 76 -5.01 -26.60 -15.71
N ALA A 77 -5.00 -25.54 -16.53
CA ALA A 77 -5.36 -25.66 -17.94
C ALA A 77 -4.39 -26.58 -18.70
N VAL A 78 -3.08 -26.42 -18.50
CA VAL A 78 -2.07 -27.28 -19.12
C VAL A 78 -2.21 -28.74 -18.67
N GLU A 79 -2.48 -28.98 -17.39
CA GLU A 79 -2.77 -30.32 -16.85
C GLU A 79 -3.98 -30.94 -17.56
N SER A 80 -5.08 -30.19 -17.73
CA SER A 80 -6.28 -30.66 -18.44
C SER A 80 -5.98 -31.02 -19.90
N LEU A 81 -5.30 -30.14 -20.64
CA LEU A 81 -4.94 -30.40 -22.04
C LEU A 81 -4.03 -31.63 -22.18
N THR A 82 -3.11 -31.83 -21.22
CA THR A 82 -2.21 -32.98 -21.22
C THR A 82 -2.99 -34.29 -21.09
N ILE A 83 -3.99 -34.33 -20.19
CA ILE A 83 -4.87 -35.48 -19.98
C ILE A 83 -5.74 -35.74 -21.23
N GLU A 84 -6.29 -34.70 -21.84
CA GLU A 84 -7.10 -34.85 -23.05
C GLU A 84 -6.28 -35.41 -24.23
N LEU A 85 -5.06 -34.92 -24.42
CA LEU A 85 -4.16 -35.41 -25.46
C LEU A 85 -3.71 -36.85 -25.23
N SER A 86 -3.43 -37.25 -23.99
CA SER A 86 -3.11 -38.66 -23.70
C SER A 86 -4.29 -39.56 -24.00
N ALA A 87 -5.50 -39.16 -23.59
CA ALA A 87 -6.73 -39.92 -23.86
C ALA A 87 -7.11 -39.99 -25.36
N PHE A 88 -6.69 -39.00 -26.16
CA PHE A 88 -6.85 -39.05 -27.61
C PHE A 88 -5.82 -39.98 -28.27
N ARG A 89 -4.57 -39.98 -27.78
CA ARG A 89 -3.50 -40.85 -28.28
C ARG A 89 -3.80 -42.33 -28.04
N GLU A 90 -4.39 -42.70 -26.90
CA GLU A 90 -4.72 -44.10 -26.57
C GLU A 90 -5.92 -44.66 -27.36
N ARG A 91 -6.70 -43.79 -28.02
CA ARG A 91 -7.88 -44.18 -28.82
C ARG A 91 -7.58 -44.45 -30.30
N ARG A 92 -6.33 -44.27 -30.74
CA ARG A 92 -5.84 -44.56 -32.09
C ARG A 92 -4.92 -45.77 -32.06
#